data_AF-A0A931XLU3-F1
#
_entry.id   AF-A0A931XLU3-F1
#
_cell.length_a   1.000
_cell.length_b   1.000
_cell.length_c   1.000
_cell.angle_alpha   90.00
_cell.angle_beta   90.00
_cell.angle_gamma   90.00
#
_symmetry.space_group_name_H-M   'P 1'
#
loop_
_entity.id
_entity.type
_entity.pdbx_description
1 polymer ?
#
loop_
_entity_poly.entity_id
_entity_poly.type
_entity_poly.pdbx_seq_one_letter_code
_entity_poly.pdbx_strand_id
1 'polypeptide(L)'
;MSWKEFLMSFVGAVVSVILIIILSTQSGVSAAGKAPKCLTVEQVKSATEGMNKCLTIFGGGVYDFSMAKKWDLTGHVGGHLCGKEYSKEVIEEGPHKLAVIDKFYFTKVCGAVENTIPAGIKINWFRLSAYLSLVFFVLNFATCFAMPWGKFPEPWKGSRPGKDKSDFLGAFPWTHWHKVWAWLAIFTLGVHGLLGFAGVLFGKWY
;
A
#
# COMPACT_ATOMS: atom_id res chain seq x y z
N MET A 1 -22.66 26.19 -13.17
CA MET A 1 -21.37 25.90 -12.53
C MET A 1 -20.27 26.40 -13.45
N SER A 2 -19.43 27.30 -12.98
CA SER A 2 -18.32 27.84 -13.76
C SER A 2 -17.15 26.83 -13.86
N TRP A 3 -16.27 27.01 -14.84
CA TRP A 3 -15.09 26.14 -15.01
C TRP A 3 -14.19 26.13 -13.77
N LYS A 4 -14.07 27.28 -13.09
CA LYS A 4 -13.31 27.42 -11.85
C LYS A 4 -13.93 26.62 -10.70
N GLU A 5 -15.26 26.64 -10.59
CA GLU A 5 -15.99 25.83 -9.59
C GLU A 5 -15.79 24.33 -9.84
N PHE A 6 -15.90 23.88 -11.11
CA PHE A 6 -15.66 22.48 -11.46
C PHE A 6 -14.24 22.02 -11.10
N LEU A 7 -13.23 22.79 -11.50
CA LEU A 7 -11.83 22.44 -11.26
C LEU A 7 -11.51 22.38 -9.76
N MET A 8 -12.02 23.33 -8.98
CA MET A 8 -11.84 23.37 -7.53
C MET A 8 -12.52 22.18 -6.84
N SER A 9 -13.74 21.81 -7.27
CA SER A 9 -14.42 20.62 -6.76
C SER A 9 -13.68 19.32 -7.13
N PHE A 10 -13.14 19.22 -8.35
CA PHE A 10 -12.39 18.05 -8.79
C PHE A 10 -11.07 17.89 -8.03
N VAL A 11 -10.29 18.96 -7.90
CA VAL A 11 -9.03 18.95 -7.13
C VAL A 11 -9.31 18.62 -5.67
N GLY A 12 -10.36 19.21 -5.08
CA GLY A 12 -10.80 18.88 -3.72
C GLY A 12 -11.10 17.38 -3.55
N ALA A 13 -11.89 16.80 -4.45
CA ALA A 13 -12.23 15.38 -4.40
C ALA A 13 -11.01 14.46 -4.52
N VAL A 14 -10.08 14.77 -5.44
CA VAL A 14 -8.84 13.99 -5.61
C VAL A 14 -7.96 14.07 -4.37
N VAL A 15 -7.78 15.27 -3.79
CA VAL A 15 -7.02 15.45 -2.55
C VAL A 15 -7.65 14.70 -1.39
N SER A 16 -8.98 14.74 -1.24
CA SER A 16 -9.70 14.00 -0.20
C SER A 16 -9.53 12.48 -0.36
N VAL A 17 -9.61 11.94 -1.57
CA VAL A 17 -9.39 10.50 -1.83
C VAL A 17 -7.95 10.10 -1.50
N ILE A 18 -6.95 10.91 -1.91
CA ILE A 18 -5.55 10.68 -1.57
C ILE A 18 -5.36 10.68 -0.04
N LEU A 19 -5.95 11.66 0.66
CA LEU A 19 -5.90 11.71 2.12
C LEU A 19 -6.54 10.49 2.77
N ILE A 20 -7.70 10.02 2.27
CA ILE A 20 -8.36 8.83 2.79
C ILE A 20 -7.49 7.59 2.56
N ILE A 21 -6.82 7.45 1.42
CA ILE A 21 -5.90 6.34 1.16
C ILE A 21 -4.70 6.39 2.12
N ILE A 22 -4.10 7.57 2.32
CA ILE A 22 -3.00 7.77 3.27
C ILE A 22 -3.45 7.42 4.70
N LEU A 23 -4.63 7.88 5.13
CA LEU A 23 -5.15 7.59 6.48
C LEU A 23 -5.55 6.12 6.65
N SER A 24 -6.09 5.48 5.61
CA SER A 24 -6.49 4.06 5.64
C SER A 24 -5.30 3.11 5.64
N THR A 25 -4.13 3.55 5.15
CA THR A 25 -2.89 2.74 5.24
C THR A 25 -2.27 2.74 6.64
N GLN A 26 -2.68 3.65 7.53
CA GLN A 26 -2.20 3.68 8.92
C GLN A 26 -3.00 2.77 9.87
N SER A 27 -4.20 2.31 9.48
CA SER A 27 -5.10 1.55 10.35
C SER A 27 -4.80 0.05 10.41
N GLY A 28 -3.77 -0.43 9.70
CA GLY A 28 -3.45 -1.84 9.55
C GLY A 28 -2.59 -2.47 10.65
N VAL A 29 -2.50 -1.87 11.84
CA VAL A 29 -1.70 -2.42 12.94
C VAL A 29 -2.59 -2.95 14.07
N SER A 30 -2.80 -4.26 13.99
CA SER A 30 -2.83 -5.23 15.09
C SER A 30 -4.05 -5.30 16.02
N ALA A 31 -4.84 -6.35 15.81
CA ALA A 31 -5.55 -7.05 16.87
C ALA A 31 -4.98 -8.47 17.02
N ALA A 32 -3.93 -8.63 17.82
CA ALA A 32 -3.54 -9.91 18.42
C ALA A 32 -2.62 -9.67 19.63
N GLY A 33 -3.07 -10.09 20.82
CA GLY A 33 -2.24 -10.38 21.99
C GLY A 33 -1.44 -9.22 22.59
N LYS A 34 -1.85 -8.73 23.75
CA LYS A 34 -1.16 -7.68 24.52
C LYS A 34 0.23 -8.17 24.98
N ALA A 35 1.24 -8.01 24.14
CA ALA A 35 2.66 -8.15 24.48
C ALA A 35 3.13 -6.94 25.31
N PRO A 36 4.16 -7.07 26.17
CA PRO A 36 4.73 -5.95 26.91
C PRO A 36 5.20 -4.86 25.93
N LYS A 37 4.84 -3.61 26.25
CA LYS A 37 4.98 -2.42 25.38
C LYS A 37 6.43 -2.14 24.93
N CYS A 38 7.41 -2.70 25.65
CA CYS A 38 8.82 -2.84 25.30
C CYS A 38 9.48 -3.82 26.30
N LEU A 39 10.69 -4.28 26.02
CA LEU A 39 11.55 -5.03 26.94
C LEU A 39 12.87 -4.27 27.18
N THR A 40 13.41 -4.27 28.40
CA THR A 40 14.77 -3.75 28.62
C THR A 40 15.83 -4.77 28.20
N VAL A 41 17.08 -4.33 28.02
CA VAL A 41 18.20 -5.22 27.66
C VAL A 41 18.41 -6.30 28.72
N GLU A 42 18.22 -5.96 30.00
CA GLU A 42 18.32 -6.87 31.14
C GLU A 42 17.20 -7.91 31.13
N GLN A 43 15.99 -7.52 30.72
CA GLN A 43 14.88 -8.45 30.57
C GLN A 43 15.10 -9.43 29.41
N VAL A 44 15.72 -8.99 28.31
CA VAL A 44 16.12 -9.90 27.21
C VAL A 44 17.19 -10.88 27.69
N LYS A 45 18.19 -10.41 28.44
CA LYS A 45 19.25 -11.26 29.00
C LYS A 45 18.74 -12.28 30.01
N SER A 46 17.79 -11.91 30.87
CA SER A 46 17.22 -12.81 31.88
C SER A 46 16.15 -13.75 31.32
N ALA A 47 15.58 -13.45 30.15
CA ALA A 47 14.60 -14.31 29.48
C ALA A 47 15.15 -15.71 29.15
N THR A 48 16.45 -15.81 28.85
CA THR A 48 17.12 -17.07 28.56
C THR A 48 17.25 -17.97 29.79
N GLU A 49 17.38 -17.35 30.97
CA GLU A 49 17.59 -18.08 32.23
C GLU A 49 16.27 -18.45 32.92
N GLY A 50 15.25 -17.57 32.85
CA GLY A 50 14.01 -17.74 33.62
C GLY A 50 12.76 -18.11 32.81
N MET A 51 12.71 -17.83 31.51
CA MET A 51 11.48 -17.99 30.70
C MET A 51 11.58 -19.08 29.63
N ASN A 52 12.70 -19.80 29.54
CA ASN A 52 12.95 -20.80 28.51
C ASN A 52 12.74 -20.25 27.09
N LYS A 53 13.12 -18.98 26.88
CA LYS A 53 12.97 -18.27 25.61
C LYS A 53 14.32 -17.87 25.04
N CYS A 54 14.48 -17.98 23.72
CA CYS A 54 15.63 -17.43 23.02
C CYS A 54 15.28 -16.05 22.44
N LEU A 55 15.59 -14.99 23.19
CA LEU A 55 15.39 -13.61 22.74
C LEU A 55 16.71 -12.98 22.32
N THR A 56 16.76 -12.24 21.22
CA THR A 56 17.95 -11.44 20.84
C THR A 56 17.57 -10.04 20.42
N ILE A 57 18.50 -9.11 20.54
CA ILE A 57 18.32 -7.71 20.13
C ILE A 57 19.06 -7.46 18.82
N PHE A 58 18.36 -6.85 17.87
CA PHE A 58 18.88 -6.46 16.57
C PHE A 58 18.35 -5.07 16.23
N GLY A 59 19.25 -4.08 16.09
CA GLY A 59 18.87 -2.72 15.68
C GLY A 59 17.78 -2.07 16.53
N GLY A 60 17.78 -2.30 17.85
CA GLY A 60 16.78 -1.78 18.79
C GLY A 60 15.45 -2.56 18.85
N GLY A 61 15.28 -3.60 18.01
CA GLY A 61 14.17 -4.55 18.09
C GLY A 61 14.55 -5.82 18.87
N VAL A 62 13.59 -6.42 19.55
CA VAL A 62 13.69 -7.70 20.24
C VAL A 62 12.99 -8.77 19.42
N TYR A 63 13.67 -9.89 19.18
CA TYR A 63 13.21 -10.99 18.34
C TYR A 63 13.13 -12.28 19.16
N ASP A 64 12.06 -13.05 19.01
CA ASP A 64 11.82 -14.32 19.71
C ASP A 64 12.05 -15.51 18.77
N PHE A 65 13.19 -16.18 18.96
CA PHE A 65 13.61 -17.34 18.19
C PHE A 65 13.27 -18.67 18.87
N SER A 66 12.50 -18.67 19.96
CA SER A 66 12.22 -19.88 20.75
C SER A 66 11.57 -21.01 19.94
N MET A 67 10.84 -20.68 18.88
CA MET A 67 10.18 -21.63 17.98
C MET A 67 10.93 -21.83 16.65
N ALA A 68 12.08 -21.20 16.46
CA ALA A 68 12.81 -21.27 15.20
C ALA A 68 13.63 -22.57 15.15
N LYS A 69 13.34 -23.46 14.19
CA LYS A 69 13.98 -24.79 14.05
C LYS A 69 15.52 -24.80 14.06
N LYS A 70 16.17 -23.71 13.64
CA LYS A 70 17.65 -23.58 13.60
C LYS A 70 18.23 -22.84 14.81
N TRP A 71 17.40 -22.47 15.76
CA TRP A 71 17.79 -21.84 17.01
C TRP A 71 17.41 -22.78 18.14
N ASP A 72 18.34 -23.02 19.04
CA ASP A 72 18.04 -23.66 20.32
C ASP A 72 18.18 -22.61 21.44
N LEU A 73 18.03 -23.06 22.69
CA LEU A 73 18.14 -22.18 23.86
C LEU A 73 19.56 -21.66 24.10
N THR A 74 20.56 -22.24 23.43
CA THR A 74 21.95 -21.80 23.48
C THR A 74 22.28 -20.80 22.36
N GLY A 75 21.53 -20.85 21.25
CA GLY A 75 21.64 -19.88 20.16
C GLY A 75 21.50 -20.48 18.77
N HIS A 76 22.05 -19.77 17.78
CA HIS A 76 22.13 -20.18 16.38
C HIS A 76 23.54 -20.62 16.02
N VAL A 77 23.69 -21.91 15.68
CA VAL A 77 24.91 -22.51 15.09
C VAL A 77 26.20 -22.15 15.86
N GLY A 78 26.11 -22.03 17.20
CA GLY A 78 27.25 -21.68 18.06
C GLY A 78 27.83 -20.28 17.89
N GLY A 79 27.27 -19.44 17.00
CA GLY A 79 27.78 -18.10 16.70
C GLY A 79 26.91 -16.96 17.24
N HIS A 80 25.60 -17.18 17.36
CA HIS A 80 24.67 -16.17 17.86
C HIS A 80 23.88 -16.67 19.07
N LEU A 81 24.35 -16.32 20.26
CA LEU A 81 23.75 -16.66 21.54
C LEU A 81 22.44 -15.92 21.79
N CYS A 82 21.53 -16.61 22.46
CA CYS A 82 20.34 -15.98 23.03
C CYS A 82 20.73 -14.98 24.13
N GLY A 83 19.88 -13.98 24.39
CA GLY A 83 20.09 -12.94 25.40
C GLY A 83 21.09 -11.86 24.99
N LYS A 84 21.62 -11.90 23.76
CA LYS A 84 22.61 -10.94 23.27
C LYS A 84 22.01 -9.89 22.35
N GLU A 85 22.68 -8.75 22.34
CA GLU A 85 22.49 -7.70 21.35
C GLU A 85 23.56 -7.84 20.27
N TYR A 86 23.12 -7.70 19.02
CA TYR A 86 23.96 -7.73 17.84
C TYR A 86 23.82 -6.42 17.09
N SER A 87 24.96 -5.93 16.61
CA SER A 87 24.99 -4.73 15.79
C SER A 87 24.31 -5.00 14.44
N LYS A 88 23.93 -3.92 13.76
CA LYS A 88 23.23 -4.00 12.47
C LYS A 88 24.09 -4.69 11.41
N GLU A 89 25.40 -4.45 11.47
CA GLU A 89 26.41 -4.99 10.57
C GLU A 89 26.43 -6.52 10.61
N VAL A 90 26.31 -7.12 11.81
CA VAL A 90 26.28 -8.59 11.98
C VAL A 90 25.12 -9.23 11.20
N ILE A 91 23.97 -8.54 11.09
CA ILE A 91 22.82 -9.04 10.33
C ILE A 91 23.00 -8.84 8.83
N GLU A 92 23.58 -7.71 8.44
CA GLU A 92 23.77 -7.35 7.03
C GLU A 92 24.87 -8.18 6.35
N GLU A 93 25.92 -8.52 7.11
CA GLU A 93 27.02 -9.41 6.69
C GLU A 93 26.62 -10.89 6.72
N GLY A 94 25.59 -11.23 7.49
CA GLY A 94 25.07 -12.58 7.58
C GLY A 94 24.49 -13.09 6.24
N PRO A 95 24.49 -14.42 6.01
CA PRO A 95 23.88 -15.01 4.80
C PRO A 95 22.36 -14.78 4.73
N HIS A 96 21.76 -14.30 5.82
CA HIS A 96 20.34 -14.06 5.98
C HIS A 96 20.12 -12.64 6.49
N LYS A 97 19.66 -11.76 5.61
CA LYS A 97 19.38 -10.34 5.93
C LYS A 97 18.20 -10.19 6.88
N LEU A 98 17.95 -8.95 7.33
CA LEU A 98 16.80 -8.53 8.14
C LEU A 98 15.45 -9.14 7.71
N ALA A 99 15.21 -9.27 6.40
CA ALA A 99 13.97 -9.83 5.87
C ALA A 99 13.64 -11.26 6.36
N VAL A 100 14.64 -12.08 6.69
CA VAL A 100 14.44 -13.45 7.16
C VAL A 100 14.13 -13.48 8.66
N ILE A 101 14.68 -12.53 9.42
CA ILE A 101 14.51 -12.45 10.89
C ILE A 101 13.27 -11.65 11.28
N ASP A 102 12.76 -10.76 10.42
CA ASP A 102 11.63 -9.86 10.68
C ASP A 102 10.35 -10.59 11.15
N LYS A 103 10.13 -11.82 10.67
CA LYS A 103 9.00 -12.67 11.08
C LYS A 103 9.04 -13.12 12.55
N PHE A 104 10.19 -13.00 13.21
CA PHE A 104 10.37 -13.33 14.62
C PHE A 104 10.34 -12.08 15.51
N TYR A 105 10.01 -10.91 14.96
CA TYR A 105 9.91 -9.68 15.73
C TYR A 105 8.88 -9.83 16.86
N PHE A 106 9.31 -9.51 18.08
CA PHE A 106 8.50 -9.64 19.29
C PHE A 106 8.09 -8.27 19.85
N THR A 107 9.05 -7.40 20.13
CA THR A 107 8.80 -6.05 20.68
C THR A 107 10.02 -5.15 20.49
N LYS A 108 9.98 -3.90 20.99
CA LYS A 108 11.12 -2.97 20.97
C LYS A 108 11.90 -2.96 22.29
N VAL A 109 13.16 -2.51 22.25
CA VAL A 109 13.92 -2.25 23.47
C VAL A 109 13.42 -0.96 24.14
N CYS A 110 13.19 -0.98 25.45
CA CYS A 110 12.77 0.22 26.19
C CYS A 110 13.90 1.26 26.18
N GLY A 111 13.57 2.52 25.86
CA GLY A 111 14.55 3.63 25.89
C GLY A 111 15.52 3.66 24.71
N ALA A 112 15.38 2.77 23.73
CA ALA A 112 16.06 2.94 22.45
C ALA A 112 15.58 4.26 21.82
N VAL A 113 16.49 5.23 21.69
CA VAL A 113 16.24 6.44 20.91
C VAL A 113 15.86 5.97 19.52
N GLU A 114 14.63 6.29 19.12
CA GLU A 114 14.00 5.82 17.89
C GLU A 114 14.66 6.50 16.68
N ASN A 115 15.92 6.17 16.42
CA ASN A 115 16.62 6.43 15.16
C ASN A 115 16.34 5.32 14.15
N THR A 116 15.35 4.48 14.41
CA THR A 116 14.77 3.60 13.41
C THR A 116 13.89 4.45 12.53
N ILE A 117 14.44 4.84 11.37
CA ILE A 117 13.62 5.22 10.20
C ILE A 117 12.56 4.13 10.11
N PRO A 118 11.25 4.43 10.32
CA PRO A 118 10.21 3.42 10.28
C PRO A 118 10.42 2.68 8.97
N ALA A 119 10.63 1.36 9.07
CA ALA A 119 10.95 0.51 7.92
C ALA A 119 10.07 0.97 6.77
N GLY A 120 10.71 1.59 5.76
CA GLY A 120 10.03 2.51 4.84
C GLY A 120 8.72 1.90 4.40
N ILE A 121 7.63 2.66 4.51
CA ILE A 121 6.25 2.22 4.23
C ILE A 121 6.32 1.25 3.05
N LYS A 122 6.15 -0.05 3.32
CA LYS A 122 6.16 -1.07 2.27
C LYS A 122 4.88 -0.86 1.49
N ILE A 123 4.96 0.00 0.47
CA ILE A 123 3.84 0.28 -0.42
C ILE A 123 3.51 -1.03 -1.10
N ASN A 124 2.36 -1.59 -0.75
CA ASN A 124 1.84 -2.73 -1.47
C ASN A 124 1.37 -2.24 -2.84
N TRP A 125 2.25 -2.40 -3.84
CA TRP A 125 2.02 -1.96 -5.21
C TRP A 125 0.74 -2.55 -5.82
N PHE A 126 0.34 -3.75 -5.40
CA PHE A 126 -0.92 -4.35 -5.83
C PHE A 126 -2.12 -3.58 -5.27
N ARG A 127 -2.13 -3.28 -3.97
CA ARG A 127 -3.20 -2.47 -3.36
C ARG A 127 -3.25 -1.08 -3.96
N LEU A 128 -2.10 -0.44 -4.15
CA LEU A 128 -2.04 0.88 -4.79
C LEU A 128 -2.58 0.83 -6.23
N SER A 129 -2.16 -0.16 -7.01
CA SER A 129 -2.64 -0.41 -8.38
C SER A 129 -4.15 -0.61 -8.43
N ALA A 130 -4.71 -1.41 -7.52
CA ALA A 130 -6.15 -1.65 -7.41
C ALA A 130 -6.91 -0.36 -7.04
N TYR A 131 -6.41 0.42 -6.08
CA TYR A 131 -7.04 1.69 -5.69
C TYR A 131 -7.01 2.71 -6.82
N LEU A 132 -5.87 2.86 -7.52
CA LEU A 132 -5.79 3.73 -8.70
C LEU A 132 -6.79 3.30 -9.77
N SER A 133 -6.85 2.00 -10.08
CA SER A 133 -7.82 1.46 -11.05
C SER A 133 -9.27 1.76 -10.66
N LEU A 134 -9.62 1.59 -9.39
CA LEU A 134 -10.95 1.87 -8.88
C LEU A 134 -11.32 3.36 -8.99
N VAL A 135 -10.39 4.25 -8.64
CA VAL A 135 -10.60 5.70 -8.77
C VAL A 135 -10.85 6.09 -10.22
N PHE A 136 -10.03 5.59 -11.16
CA PHE A 136 -10.22 5.86 -12.59
C PHE A 136 -11.56 5.30 -13.10
N PHE A 137 -11.96 4.10 -12.66
CA PHE A 137 -13.25 3.52 -13.01
C PHE A 137 -14.42 4.38 -12.53
N VAL A 138 -14.41 4.80 -11.26
CA VAL A 138 -15.47 5.63 -10.67
C VAL A 138 -15.54 7.00 -11.35
N LEU A 139 -14.39 7.64 -11.61
CA LEU A 139 -14.35 8.93 -12.30
C LEU A 139 -14.86 8.80 -13.74
N ASN A 140 -14.45 7.76 -14.47
CA ASN A 140 -14.96 7.50 -15.81
C ASN A 140 -16.48 7.33 -15.80
N PHE A 141 -17.00 6.49 -14.90
CA PHE A 141 -18.44 6.28 -14.74
C PHE A 141 -19.18 7.57 -14.38
N ALA A 142 -18.66 8.38 -13.44
CA ALA A 142 -19.23 9.67 -13.08
C ALA A 142 -19.28 10.64 -14.27
N THR A 143 -18.24 10.68 -15.11
CA THR A 143 -18.25 11.52 -16.33
C THR A 143 -19.24 11.03 -17.37
N CYS A 144 -19.51 9.72 -17.44
CA CYS A 144 -20.58 9.17 -18.28
C CYS A 144 -21.96 9.65 -17.81
N PHE A 145 -22.24 9.66 -16.49
CA PHE A 145 -23.52 10.14 -15.95
C PHE A 145 -23.67 11.67 -15.96
N ALA A 146 -22.55 12.40 -15.87
CA ALA A 146 -22.52 13.85 -16.01
C ALA A 146 -22.76 14.30 -17.45
N MET A 147 -22.62 13.40 -18.43
CA MET A 147 -23.03 13.70 -19.79
C MET A 147 -24.55 13.73 -19.89
N PRO A 148 -25.11 14.74 -20.58
CA PRO A 148 -26.54 14.94 -20.74
C PRO A 148 -27.17 13.91 -21.72
N TRP A 149 -26.78 12.64 -21.65
CA TRP A 149 -27.31 11.57 -22.51
C TRP A 149 -28.84 11.47 -22.44
N GLY A 150 -29.43 11.79 -21.29
CA GLY A 150 -30.89 11.82 -21.11
C GLY A 150 -31.58 13.06 -21.68
N LYS A 151 -30.84 14.07 -22.15
CA LYS A 151 -31.40 15.32 -22.72
C LYS A 151 -31.16 15.48 -24.22
N PHE A 152 -30.23 14.71 -24.79
CA PHE A 152 -30.02 14.68 -26.24
C PHE A 152 -30.84 13.53 -26.84
N PRO A 153 -31.55 13.77 -27.95
CA PRO A 153 -32.19 12.69 -28.68
C PRO A 153 -31.12 11.65 -29.05
N GLU A 154 -31.39 10.39 -28.74
CA GLU A 154 -30.51 9.25 -29.05
C GLU A 154 -30.05 9.36 -30.52
N PRO A 155 -28.73 9.37 -30.81
CA PRO A 155 -28.21 9.62 -32.17
C PRO A 155 -28.63 8.55 -33.20
N TRP A 156 -29.12 7.40 -32.74
CA TRP A 156 -29.68 6.33 -33.58
C TRP A 156 -31.22 6.37 -33.72
N LYS A 157 -31.92 7.25 -33.00
CA LYS A 157 -33.40 7.26 -32.95
C LYS A 157 -34.07 8.16 -34.00
N GLY A 158 -33.29 8.82 -34.85
CA GLY A 158 -33.79 9.58 -36.01
C GLY A 158 -34.61 10.82 -35.63
N SER A 159 -34.61 11.88 -36.44
CA SER A 159 -34.74 11.87 -37.90
C SER A 159 -33.47 12.25 -38.66
N ARG A 160 -32.82 11.24 -39.26
CA ARG A 160 -31.86 11.24 -40.38
C ARG A 160 -30.55 12.07 -40.25
N PRO A 161 -29.46 11.61 -40.87
CA PRO A 161 -28.21 12.36 -40.96
C PRO A 161 -28.40 13.60 -41.82
N GLY A 162 -28.27 14.76 -41.19
CA GLY A 162 -28.29 16.09 -41.77
C GLY A 162 -27.76 17.06 -40.73
N LYS A 163 -27.30 18.26 -41.15
CA LYS A 163 -26.79 19.29 -40.24
C LYS A 163 -27.85 19.58 -39.17
N ASP A 164 -27.61 19.11 -37.96
CA ASP A 164 -28.41 19.44 -36.80
C ASP A 164 -28.21 20.92 -36.50
N LYS A 165 -29.26 21.59 -36.01
CA LYS A 165 -29.12 22.90 -35.36
C LYS A 165 -28.17 22.78 -34.15
N SER A 166 -28.00 21.63 -33.52
CA SER A 166 -26.93 21.45 -32.53
C SER A 166 -25.52 21.48 -33.11
N ASP A 167 -25.32 21.16 -34.40
CA ASP A 167 -23.99 21.03 -35.01
C ASP A 167 -23.28 22.39 -35.13
N PHE A 168 -24.02 23.50 -35.16
CA PHE A 168 -23.44 24.85 -35.18
C PHE A 168 -22.91 25.30 -33.82
N LEU A 169 -23.33 24.65 -32.72
CA LEU A 169 -22.84 24.98 -31.38
C LEU A 169 -21.37 24.56 -31.16
N GLY A 170 -20.79 23.87 -32.16
CA GLY A 170 -19.48 23.24 -32.04
C GLY A 170 -19.54 22.05 -31.10
N ALA A 171 -18.59 21.12 -31.21
CA ALA A 171 -18.46 20.06 -30.22
C ALA A 171 -18.31 20.74 -28.84
N PHE A 172 -19.30 20.54 -27.97
CA PHE A 172 -19.24 21.06 -26.60
C PHE A 172 -17.89 20.62 -26.02
N PRO A 173 -17.08 21.53 -25.45
CA PRO A 173 -15.73 21.18 -24.98
C PRO A 173 -15.70 19.92 -24.10
N TRP A 174 -16.79 19.70 -23.35
CA TRP A 174 -17.01 18.53 -22.53
C TRP A 174 -16.99 17.18 -23.27
N THR A 175 -17.54 17.08 -24.50
CA THR A 175 -17.56 15.81 -25.24
C THR A 175 -16.16 15.42 -25.72
N HIS A 176 -15.35 16.42 -26.12
CA HIS A 176 -13.93 16.21 -26.43
C HIS A 176 -13.17 15.75 -25.18
N TRP A 177 -13.33 16.44 -24.05
CA TRP A 177 -12.66 16.08 -22.80
C TRP A 177 -13.10 14.72 -22.26
N HIS A 178 -14.39 14.39 -22.32
CA HIS A 178 -14.87 13.07 -21.93
C HIS A 178 -14.29 11.99 -22.84
N LYS A 179 -14.23 12.21 -24.16
CA LYS A 179 -13.59 11.25 -25.07
C LYS A 179 -12.13 11.01 -24.69
N VAL A 180 -11.38 12.06 -24.40
CA VAL A 180 -9.98 11.95 -23.93
C VAL A 180 -9.91 11.19 -22.61
N TRP A 181 -10.82 11.46 -21.66
CA TRP A 181 -10.85 10.79 -20.36
C TRP A 181 -11.27 9.32 -20.47
N ALA A 182 -12.27 8.99 -21.28
CA ALA A 182 -12.66 7.62 -21.53
C ALA A 182 -11.49 6.79 -22.07
N TRP A 183 -10.72 7.35 -23.02
CA TRP A 183 -9.53 6.68 -23.54
C TRP A 183 -8.41 6.53 -22.50
N LEU A 184 -8.14 7.56 -21.70
CA LEU A 184 -7.14 7.47 -20.64
C LEU A 184 -7.55 6.44 -19.57
N ALA A 185 -8.84 6.38 -19.20
CA ALA A 185 -9.35 5.38 -18.27
C ALA A 185 -9.26 3.96 -18.83
N ILE A 186 -9.63 3.75 -20.10
CA ILE A 186 -9.48 2.45 -20.79
C ILE A 186 -8.01 2.02 -20.80
N PHE A 187 -7.09 2.93 -21.14
CA PHE A 187 -5.66 2.63 -21.18
C PHE A 187 -5.13 2.28 -19.78
N THR A 188 -5.43 3.09 -18.76
CA THR A 188 -5.01 2.83 -17.38
C THR A 188 -5.57 1.49 -16.88
N LEU A 189 -6.87 1.24 -17.03
CA LEU A 189 -7.48 -0.02 -16.62
C LEU A 189 -6.89 -1.23 -17.38
N GLY A 190 -6.63 -1.09 -18.68
CA GLY A 190 -6.00 -2.11 -19.50
C GLY A 190 -4.59 -2.46 -19.03
N VAL A 191 -3.74 -1.45 -18.80
CA VAL A 191 -2.38 -1.63 -18.28
C VAL A 191 -2.43 -2.28 -16.90
N HIS A 192 -3.21 -1.75 -15.96
CA HIS A 192 -3.29 -2.30 -14.62
C HIS A 192 -3.90 -3.72 -14.59
N GLY A 193 -4.86 -4.01 -15.46
CA GLY A 193 -5.42 -5.36 -15.64
C GLY A 193 -4.38 -6.35 -16.17
N LEU A 194 -3.58 -5.96 -17.16
CA LEU A 194 -2.48 -6.78 -17.68
C LEU A 194 -1.39 -7.02 -16.62
N LEU A 195 -0.98 -5.98 -15.88
CA LEU A 195 0.00 -6.13 -14.81
C LEU A 195 -0.53 -7.03 -13.68
N GLY A 196 -1.79 -6.86 -13.28
CA GLY A 196 -2.45 -7.71 -12.29
C GLY A 196 -2.53 -9.17 -12.74
N PHE A 197 -2.94 -9.42 -13.99
CA PHE A 197 -3.01 -10.76 -14.56
C PHE A 197 -1.63 -11.42 -14.69
N ALA A 198 -0.62 -10.69 -15.16
CA ALA A 198 0.75 -11.16 -15.20
C ALA A 198 1.27 -11.52 -13.80
N GLY A 199 0.85 -10.81 -12.75
CA GLY A 199 1.19 -11.17 -11.37
C GLY A 199 0.57 -12.42 -10.82
N VAL A 200 -0.67 -12.70 -11.22
CA VAL A 200 -1.29 -13.97 -10.89
C VAL A 200 -0.57 -15.11 -11.64
N LEU A 201 -0.22 -14.92 -12.91
CA LEU A 201 0.40 -15.96 -13.73
C LEU A 201 1.86 -16.28 -13.37
N PHE A 202 2.68 -15.26 -13.10
CA PHE A 202 4.12 -15.44 -12.96
C PHE A 202 4.62 -15.48 -11.51
N GLY A 203 3.72 -15.34 -10.52
CA GLY A 203 4.01 -15.61 -9.10
C GLY A 203 5.10 -14.75 -8.46
N LYS A 204 5.61 -13.73 -9.16
CA LYS A 204 6.66 -12.81 -8.68
C LYS A 204 6.35 -11.38 -9.11
N TRP A 205 6.16 -10.53 -8.12
CA TRP A 205 6.29 -9.07 -8.26
C TRP A 205 7.28 -8.60 -7.20
N TYR A 206 8.26 -7.81 -7.62
CA TYR A 206 9.35 -7.27 -6.81
C TYR A 206 8.83 -6.32 -5.71
#